data_AF-A0A9Q6I4T7-F1
#
_entry.id   AF-A0A9Q6I4T7-F1
#
_cell.length_a   1.000
_cell.length_b   1.000
_cell.length_c   1.000
_cell.angle_alpha   90.00
_cell.angle_beta   90.00
_cell.angle_gamma   90.00
#
_symmetry.space_group_name_H-M   'P 1'
#
loop_
_entity.id
_entity.type
_entity.pdbx_description
1 polymer ?
#
loop_
_entity_poly.entity_id
_entity_poly.type
_entity_poly.pdbx_seq_one_letter_code
_entity_poly.pdbx_strand_id
1 'polypeptide(L)' 'MKNYARIEKNTVRELFSTEDDITELFHPSIQWVDITECEVKPEEGWEYVKGMFVPPRK' A
#
# COMPACT_ATOMS: atom_id res chain seq x y z
N MET A 1 -12.66 2.08 -8.98
CA MET A 1 -11.68 1.16 -8.36
C MET A 1 -10.35 1.84 -8.07
N LYS A 2 -9.97 1.93 -6.79
CA LYS A 2 -8.66 2.35 -6.31
C LYS A 2 -7.90 1.17 -5.75
N ASN A 3 -6.58 1.21 -5.84
CA ASN A 3 -5.68 0.19 -5.31
C ASN A 3 -4.89 0.80 -4.16
N TYR A 4 -4.80 0.07 -3.07
CA TYR A 4 -4.11 0.50 -1.86
C TYR A 4 -3.11 -0.56 -1.42
N ALA A 5 -1.95 -0.10 -0.94
CA ALA A 5 -0.95 -0.94 -0.30
C ALA A 5 -1.01 -0.74 1.22
N ARG A 6 -1.16 -1.84 1.96
CA ARG A 6 -1.05 -1.84 3.42
C ARG A 6 0.41 -1.78 3.81
N ILE A 7 0.80 -0.74 4.54
CA ILE A 7 2.15 -0.55 5.03
C ILE A 7 2.20 -0.96 6.51
N GLU A 8 3.04 -1.95 6.81
CA GLU A 8 3.36 -2.35 8.19
C GLU A 8 4.87 -2.30 8.35
N LYS A 9 5.36 -1.58 9.37
CA LYS A 9 6.81 -1.45 9.64
C LYS A 9 7.62 -1.00 8.40
N ASN A 10 7.07 -0.10 7.60
CA ASN A 10 7.64 0.36 6.31
C ASN A 10 7.72 -0.72 5.22
N THR A 11 6.93 -1.77 5.30
CA THR A 11 6.87 -2.83 4.27
C THR A 11 5.43 -3.03 3.82
N VAL A 12 5.23 -3.20 2.51
CA VAL A 12 3.97 -3.59 1.92
C VAL A 12 3.64 -5.00 2.38
N ARG A 13 2.57 -5.11 3.17
CA ARG A 13 2.08 -6.39 3.69
C ARG A 13 0.93 -6.97 2.91
N GLU A 14 0.17 -6.13 2.23
CA GLU A 14 -1.05 -6.54 1.54
C GLU A 14 -1.42 -5.49 0.50
N LEU A 15 -2.07 -5.94 -0.57
CA LEU A 15 -2.65 -5.06 -1.58
C LEU A 15 -4.16 -5.26 -1.56
N PHE A 16 -4.90 -4.16 -1.58
CA PHE A 16 -6.36 -4.19 -1.53
C PHE A 16 -6.94 -3.24 -2.55
N SER A 17 -7.97 -3.68 -3.27
CA SER A 17 -8.63 -2.90 -4.31
C SER A 17 -10.08 -2.68 -3.93
N THR A 18 -10.51 -1.44 -3.85
CA THR A 18 -11.89 -1.09 -3.47
C THR A 18 -12.34 0.18 -4.19
N GLU A 19 -13.66 0.36 -4.32
CA GLU A 19 -14.26 1.58 -4.87
C GLU A 19 -14.65 2.55 -3.76
N ASP A 20 -14.91 2.03 -2.56
CA ASP A 20 -15.26 2.76 -1.36
C ASP A 20 -14.02 3.32 -0.63
N ASP A 21 -14.25 4.20 0.33
CA ASP A 21 -13.18 4.79 1.12
C ASP A 21 -12.55 3.75 2.05
N ILE A 22 -11.25 3.50 1.89
CA ILE A 22 -10.55 2.46 2.66
C ILE A 22 -10.49 2.77 4.16
N THR A 23 -10.62 4.04 4.56
CA THR A 23 -10.64 4.46 5.97
C THR A 23 -11.96 4.14 6.66
N GLU A 24 -13.04 3.94 5.91
CA GLU A 24 -14.32 3.48 6.45
C GLU A 24 -14.39 1.94 6.54
N LEU A 25 -13.60 1.25 5.72
CA LEU A 25 -13.57 -0.22 5.66
C LEU A 25 -12.65 -0.84 6.73
N PHE A 26 -11.57 -0.15 7.11
CA PHE A 26 -10.54 -0.67 8.00
C PHE A 26 -10.29 0.23 9.20
N HIS A 27 -9.72 -0.34 10.27
CA HIS A 27 -9.33 0.43 11.44
C HIS A 27 -8.30 1.53 11.07
N PRO A 28 -8.41 2.74 11.64
CA PRO A 28 -7.52 3.87 11.34
C PRO A 28 -6.07 3.63 11.77
N SER A 29 -5.81 2.60 12.58
CA SER A 29 -4.46 2.14 12.92
C SER A 29 -3.74 1.48 11.74
N ILE A 30 -4.47 1.06 10.70
CA ILE A 30 -3.90 0.44 9.50
C ILE A 30 -3.50 1.54 8.52
N GLN A 31 -2.23 1.55 8.15
CA GLN A 31 -1.72 2.51 7.16
C GLN A 31 -1.95 1.96 5.75
N TRP A 32 -2.84 2.61 5.02
CA TRP A 32 -3.08 2.35 3.61
C TRP A 32 -2.50 3.50 2.77
N VAL A 33 -1.77 3.14 1.71
CA VAL A 33 -1.23 4.10 0.74
C VAL A 33 -1.90 3.85 -0.59
N ASP A 34 -2.50 4.88 -1.18
CA ASP A 34 -3.06 4.76 -2.54
C ASP A 34 -1.92 4.55 -3.54
N ILE A 35 -2.03 3.48 -4.32
CA ILE A 35 -1.12 3.08 -5.39
C ILE A 35 -1.83 3.05 -6.74
N THR A 36 -2.99 3.71 -6.84
CA THR A 36 -3.80 3.73 -8.06
C THR A 36 -3.08 4.44 -9.19
N GLU A 37 -2.43 5.57 -8.87
CA GLU A 37 -1.67 6.40 -9.81
C GLU A 37 -0.15 6.16 -9.72
N CYS A 38 0.29 5.14 -9.00
CA CYS A 38 1.70 4.79 -8.94
C CYS A 38 2.17 4.23 -10.29
N GLU A 39 3.21 4.84 -10.90
CA GLU A 39 3.81 4.33 -12.14
C GLU A 39 4.31 2.88 -11.98
N VAL A 40 4.87 2.59 -10.80
CA VAL A 40 5.31 1.25 -10.42
C VAL A 40 4.32 0.72 -9.39
N LYS A 41 3.59 -0.34 -9.75
CA LYS A 41 2.70 -1.03 -8.82
C LYS A 41 3.55 -1.84 -7.84
N PRO A 42 3.63 -1.45 -6.57
CA PRO A 42 4.39 -2.23 -5.59
C PRO A 42 3.71 -3.56 -5.33
N GLU A 43 4.50 -4.53 -4.90
CA GLU A 43 4.02 -5.86 -4.52
C GLU A 43 4.22 -6.12 -3.03
N GLU A 44 3.63 -7.20 -2.52
CA GLU A 44 3.89 -7.66 -1.16
C GLU A 44 5.40 -7.87 -0.94
N GLY A 45 5.90 -7.38 0.18
CA GLY A 45 7.32 -7.44 0.54
C GLY A 45 8.16 -6.24 0.08
N TRP A 46 7.60 -5.30 -0.68
CA TRP A 46 8.28 -4.06 -1.03
C TRP A 46 8.41 -3.13 0.17
N GLU A 47 9.49 -2.37 0.28
CA GLU A 47 9.67 -1.37 1.33
C GLU A 47 9.07 -0.03 0.89
N TYR A 48 8.37 0.65 1.79
CA TYR A 48 7.84 1.99 1.58
C TYR A 48 8.68 3.00 2.34
N VAL A 49 9.56 3.70 1.63
CA VAL A 49 10.56 4.60 2.21
C VAL A 49 10.42 5.98 1.56
N LYS A 50 10.10 7.00 2.37
CA LYS A 50 9.97 8.40 1.93
C LYS A 50 9.00 8.61 0.74
N GLY A 51 7.90 7.86 0.70
CA GLY A 51 6.93 7.95 -0.40
C GLY A 51 7.29 7.15 -1.65
N MET A 52 8.38 6.38 -1.62
CA MET A 52 8.78 5.51 -2.72
C MET A 52 8.68 4.06 -2.30
N PHE A 53 8.20 3.23 -3.24
CA PHE A 53 8.21 1.79 -3.08
C PHE A 53 9.51 1.21 -3.65
N VAL A 54 10.23 0.46 -2.82
CA VAL A 54 11.51 -0.16 -3.16
C VAL A 54 11.32 -1.67 -3.15
N PRO A 55 11.68 -2.39 -4.23
CA PRO A 55 11.57 -3.84 -4.25
C PRO A 55 12.51 -4.48 -3.22
N PRO A 56 12.12 -5.60 -2.60
CA PRO A 56 12.98 -6.30 -1.66
C PRO A 56 14.24 -6.77 -2.38
N ARG A 57 15.41 -6.56 -1.76
CA ARG A 57 16.67 -7.11 -2.26
C ARG A 57 16.67 -8.63 -1.99
N LYS A 58 16.68 -9.43 -3.05
CA LYS A 58 16.93 -10.88 -2.98
C LYS A 58 18.36 -11.18 -2.51
#